data_AF-A0A9E5KVI9-F1
#
_entry.id   AF-A0A9E5KVI9-F1
#
_cell.length_a   1.000
_cell.length_b   1.000
_cell.length_c   1.000
_cell.angle_alpha   90.00
_cell.angle_beta   90.00
_cell.angle_gamma   90.00
#
_symmetry.space_group_name_H-M   'P 1'
#
loop_
_entity.id
_entity.type
_entity.pdbx_description
1 polymer ?
#
loop_
_entity_poly.entity_id
_entity_poly.type
_entity_poly.pdbx_seq_one_letter_code
_entity_poly.pdbx_strand_id
1 'polypeptide(L)' 'MTILGIDPGYAQTGWGVVESDGQHNRPVSFGVIKTPTSLADNVRIHSIAKAVGEIALQY' A
#
# COMPACT_ATOMS: atom_id res chain seq x y z
N MET A 1 -9.13 6.49 -14.25
CA MET A 1 -8.44 7.05 -13.06
C MET A 1 -7.81 5.90 -12.29
N THR A 2 -6.51 5.98 -12.04
CA THR A 2 -5.81 5.03 -11.16
C THR A 2 -5.98 5.47 -9.72
N ILE A 3 -6.35 4.54 -8.84
CA ILE A 3 -6.60 4.80 -7.41
C ILE A 3 -5.81 3.77 -6.61
N LEU A 4 -4.96 4.27 -5.71
CA LEU A 4 -4.26 3.46 -4.71
C LEU A 4 -5.01 3.52 -3.38
N GLY A 5 -5.54 2.38 -2.93
CA GLY A 5 -6.14 2.20 -1.61
C GLY A 5 -5.14 1.58 -0.64
N ILE A 6 -5.17 2.02 0.62
CA ILE A 6 -4.30 1.56 1.70
C ILE A 6 -5.15 1.10 2.89
N ASP A 7 -4.87 -0.08 3.42
CA ASP A 7 -5.39 -0.63 4.68
C ASP A 7 -4.25 -0.68 5.71
N PRO A 8 -4.09 0.38 6.53
CA PRO A 8 -2.88 0.58 7.32
C PRO A 8 -2.81 -0.33 8.54
N GLY A 9 -1.64 -0.94 8.74
CA GLY A 9 -1.35 -1.74 9.93
C GLY A 9 0.14 -1.89 10.18
N TYR A 10 0.55 -1.83 11.44
CA TYR A 10 1.96 -1.86 11.81
C TYR A 10 2.67 -3.15 11.37
N ALA A 11 2.07 -4.32 11.58
CA ALA A 11 2.67 -5.60 11.18
C ALA A 11 2.46 -5.90 9.69
N GLN A 12 1.26 -5.59 9.21
CA GLN A 12 0.82 -5.81 7.84
C GLN A 12 0.02 -4.60 7.40
N THR A 13 0.48 -3.91 6.36
CA THR A 13 -0.27 -2.86 5.68
C THR A 13 -0.71 -3.40 4.33
N GLY A 14 -2.02 -3.57 4.13
CA GLY A 14 -2.59 -3.97 2.85
C GLY A 14 -2.61 -2.80 1.87
N TRP A 15 -2.49 -3.09 0.58
CA TRP A 15 -2.67 -2.09 -0.46
C TRP A 15 -3.30 -2.71 -1.71
N GLY A 16 -3.99 -1.89 -2.48
CA GLY A 16 -4.60 -2.28 -3.74
C GLY A 16 -4.69 -1.12 -4.72
N VAL A 17 -4.44 -1.39 -5.99
CA VAL A 17 -4.57 -0.44 -7.09
C VAL A 17 -5.75 -0.84 -7.96
N VAL A 18 -6.64 0.11 -8.21
CA VAL A 18 -7.78 -0.07 -9.12
C VAL A 18 -7.74 1.00 -10.20
N GLU A 19 -8.13 0.60 -11.41
CA GLU A 19 -8.50 1.54 -12.46
C GLU A 19 -10.02 1.71 -12.45
N SER A 20 -10.48 2.95 -12.41
CA SER A 20 -11.90 3.31 -12.47
C SER A 20 -12.19 4.25 -13.63
N ASP A 21 -13.24 3.97 -14.39
CA ASP A 21 -13.80 4.88 -15.41
C ASP A 21 -15.01 5.67 -14.88
N GLY A 22 -15.35 5.52 -13.59
CA GLY A 22 -16.52 6.13 -12.94
C GLY A 22 -17.77 5.24 -12.92
N GLN A 23 -17.82 4.17 -13.70
CA GLN A 23 -18.91 3.18 -13.69
C GLN A 23 -18.41 1.76 -13.37
N HIS A 24 -17.22 1.43 -13.83
CA HIS A 24 -16.56 0.14 -13.62
C HIS A 24 -15.25 0.33 -12.88
N ASN A 25 -14.96 -0.61 -11.99
CA ASN A 25 -13.69 -0.69 -11.27
C ASN A 25 -13.00 -1.99 -11.68
N ARG A 26 -11.77 -1.88 -12.20
CA ARG A 26 -10.94 -3.01 -12.58
C ARG A 26 -9.76 -3.12 -11.60
N PRO A 27 -9.54 -4.28 -10.97
CA PRO A 27 -8.34 -4.49 -10.17
C PRO A 27 -7.10 -4.49 -11.06
N VAL A 28 -6.05 -3.80 -10.62
CA VAL A 28 -4.76 -3.72 -11.32
C VAL A 28 -3.69 -4.53 -10.60
N SER A 29 -3.52 -4.28 -9.30
CA SER A 29 -2.53 -4.97 -8.46
C SER A 29 -2.92 -4.86 -6.99
N PHE A 30 -2.39 -5.74 -6.15
CA PHE A 30 -2.59 -5.69 -4.71
C PHE A 30 -1.48 -6.43 -3.99
N GLY A 31 -1.30 -6.12 -2.72
CA GLY A 31 -0.28 -6.76 -1.91
C GLY A 31 -0.34 -6.37 -0.45
N VAL A 32 0.68 -6.80 0.29
CA VAL A 32 0.85 -6.51 1.71
C VAL A 32 2.29 -6.12 1.98
N ILE A 33 2.50 -4.96 2.58
CA ILE A 33 3.77 -4.55 3.17
C ILE A 33 3.86 -5.20 4.55
N LYS A 34 4.87 -6.04 4.77
CA LYS A 34 5.12 -6.69 6.07
C LYS A 34 6.29 -6.02 6.76
N THR A 35 6.14 -5.70 8.04
CA THR A 35 7.28 -5.28 8.87
C THR A 35 7.49 -6.26 10.04
N PRO A 36 8.73 -6.62 10.36
CA PRO A 36 9.02 -7.44 11.54
C PRO A 36 8.60 -6.72 12.83
N THR A 37 8.03 -7.47 13.78
CA THR A 37 7.65 -6.97 15.10
C THR A 37 8.84 -6.67 16.01
N SER A 38 10.04 -7.14 15.65
CA SER A 38 11.29 -6.85 16.36
C SER A 38 11.82 -5.44 16.09
N LEU A 39 11.31 -4.74 15.06
CA LEU A 39 11.71 -3.37 14.76
C LEU A 39 10.96 -2.37 15.64
N ALA A 40 11.63 -1.27 15.99
CA ALA A 40 10.98 -0.15 16.67
C ALA A 40 9.90 0.50 15.77
N ASP A 41 8.84 1.04 16.37
CA ASP A 41 7.68 1.53 15.63
C ASP A 41 8.00 2.66 14.65
N ASN A 42 8.93 3.54 14.99
CA ASN A 42 9.40 4.60 14.08
C ASN A 42 10.04 4.04 12.80
N VAL A 43 10.81 2.96 12.91
CA VAL A 43 11.43 2.27 11.76
C VAL A 43 10.37 1.60 10.91
N ARG A 44 9.37 0.99 11.55
CA ARG A 44 8.24 0.33 10.87
C ARG A 44 7.40 1.32 10.09
N ILE A 45 7.03 2.44 10.70
CA ILE A 45 6.29 3.54 10.05
C ILE A 45 7.07 4.07 8.85
N HIS A 46 8.37 4.35 9.02
CA HIS A 46 9.21 4.83 7.92
C HIS A 46 9.25 3.84 6.75
N SER A 47 9.41 2.55 7.06
CA SER A 47 9.43 1.48 6.04
C SER A 47 8.10 1.37 5.30
N ILE A 48 6.97 1.45 6.01
CA ILE A 48 5.64 1.46 5.40
C ILE A 48 5.47 2.67 4.48
N ALA A 49 5.80 3.87 4.96
CA ALA A 49 5.68 5.10 4.18
C ALA A 49 6.54 5.07 2.91
N LYS A 50 7.78 4.58 3.01
CA LYS A 50 8.67 4.41 1.86
C LYS A 50 8.09 3.44 0.83
N ALA A 51 7.64 2.26 1.27
CA ALA A 51 7.07 1.25 0.38
C ALA A 51 5.77 1.74 -0.30
N VAL A 52 4.91 2.45 0.43
CA VAL A 52 3.71 3.08 -0.15
C VAL A 52 4.10 4.11 -1.23
N GLY A 53 5.13 4.92 -0.97
CA GLY A 53 5.65 5.87 -1.96
C GLY A 53 6.20 5.19 -3.22
N GLU A 54 6.91 4.07 -3.06
CA GLU A 54 7.41 3.28 -4.19
C GLU A 54 6.26 2.68 -5.02
N ILE A 55 5.22 2.17 -4.37
CA ILE A 55 4.02 1.65 -5.05
C ILE A 55 3.31 2.77 -5.82
N ALA A 56 3.17 3.96 -5.22
CA ALA A 56 2.54 5.11 -5.85
C ALA A 56 3.34 5.67 -7.04
N LEU A 57 4.65 5.46 -7.10
CA LEU A 57 5.48 5.80 -8.26
C LEU A 57 5.39 4.73 -9.36
N GLN A 58 5.13 3.48 -8.99
CA GLN A 58 5.05 2.36 -9.92
C GLN A 58 3.73 2.33 -10.70
N TYR A 59 2.63 2.76 -10.08
CA TYR A 59 1.26 2.67 -10.63
C TYR A 59 0.60 4.04 -10.74
#